data_AF-U9VN65-F1
#
_entry.id   AF-U9VN65-F1
#
_cell.length_a   1.000
_cell.length_b   1.000
_cell.length_c   1.000
_cell.angle_alpha   90.00
_cell.angle_beta   90.00
_cell.angle_gamma   90.00
#
_symmetry.space_group_name_H-M   'P 1'
#
loop_
_entity.id
_entity.type
_entity.pdbx_description
1 polymer ?
#
loop_
_entity_poly.entity_id
_entity_poly.type
_entity_poly.pdbx_seq_one_letter_code
_entity_poly.pdbx_strand_id
1 'polypeptide(L)'
;MNEDALERLMQRKRPSVPPRTDELEPNPVVVKSGQPVAIAHETPGYTDAGVSTGVDVNMSTQHDETDLPQLVRTTTRLEEHIDKSLRHLCMEEKVTKEVWFEAAYLYLAEHPKAMKVVNGLAKQRYQRRKRAADLRKLETMQKRLKG
;
A
#
# COMPACT_ATOMS: atom_id res chain seq x y z
N MET A 1 -2.89 -38.69 -15.18
CA MET A 1 -1.48 -38.31 -14.94
C MET A 1 -1.50 -37.06 -14.08
N ASN A 2 -0.93 -37.10 -12.89
CA ASN A 2 -1.00 -35.98 -11.95
C ASN A 2 0.32 -35.21 -12.01
N GLU A 3 0.36 -34.15 -12.83
CA GLU A 3 1.50 -33.23 -12.86
C GLU A 3 1.64 -32.49 -11.51
N ASP A 4 2.85 -32.51 -10.95
CA ASP A 4 3.15 -31.84 -9.70
C ASP A 4 3.14 -30.30 -9.89
N ALA A 5 2.42 -29.61 -9.01
CA ALA A 5 2.36 -28.16 -9.01
C ALA A 5 3.73 -27.50 -8.73
N LEU A 6 4.64 -28.20 -8.04
CA LEU A 6 5.99 -27.73 -7.78
C LEU A 6 6.82 -27.67 -9.08
N GLU A 7 6.70 -28.71 -9.91
CA GLU A 7 7.43 -28.85 -11.17
C GLU A 7 7.04 -27.74 -12.17
N ARG A 8 5.73 -27.46 -12.28
CA ARG A 8 5.22 -26.32 -13.08
C ARG A 8 5.76 -24.96 -12.63
N LEU A 9 6.04 -24.78 -11.33
CA LEU A 9 6.57 -23.52 -10.81
C LEU A 9 8.05 -23.34 -11.14
N MET A 10 8.83 -24.43 -11.15
CA MET A 10 10.25 -24.44 -11.52
C MET A 10 10.47 -24.21 -13.02
N GLN A 11 9.62 -24.80 -13.86
CA GLN A 11 9.70 -24.67 -15.32
C GLN A 11 9.22 -23.30 -15.87
N ARG A 12 8.74 -22.39 -15.00
CA ARG A 12 8.15 -21.11 -15.43
C ARG A 12 9.22 -20.13 -15.88
N LYS A 13 9.33 -19.90 -17.21
CA LYS A 13 10.18 -18.84 -17.80
C LYS A 13 9.86 -17.49 -17.14
N ARG A 14 10.86 -16.89 -16.50
CA ARG A 14 10.74 -15.55 -15.89
C ARG A 14 11.27 -14.50 -16.88
N PRO A 15 10.62 -13.33 -17.01
CA PRO A 15 11.20 -12.21 -17.74
C PRO A 15 12.55 -11.84 -17.13
N SER A 16 13.61 -11.80 -17.95
CA SER A 16 14.91 -11.28 -17.54
C SER A 16 14.93 -9.79 -17.80
N VAL A 17 15.15 -8.99 -16.75
CA VAL A 17 15.29 -7.53 -16.86
C VAL A 17 16.79 -7.22 -16.98
N PRO A 18 17.22 -6.44 -17.99
CA PRO A 18 18.61 -6.00 -18.07
C PRO A 18 19.02 -5.21 -16.81
N PRO A 19 20.25 -5.38 -16.30
CA PRO A 19 20.74 -4.53 -15.23
C PRO A 19 20.82 -3.08 -15.69
N ARG A 20 20.41 -2.15 -14.82
CA ARG A 20 20.53 -0.71 -15.06
C ARG A 20 21.98 -0.30 -14.83
N THR A 21 22.59 0.38 -15.79
CA THR A 21 23.87 1.09 -15.58
C THR A 21 23.59 2.36 -14.77
N ASP A 22 24.45 2.64 -13.78
CA ASP A 22 24.34 3.80 -12.88
C ASP A 22 25.30 4.93 -13.33
N GLU A 23 25.45 5.06 -14.64
CA GLU A 23 26.40 5.98 -15.27
C GLU A 23 25.72 7.33 -15.55
N LEU A 24 26.18 8.36 -14.84
CA LEU A 24 25.80 9.75 -15.07
C LEU A 24 26.62 10.30 -16.24
N GLU A 25 26.05 10.26 -17.44
CA GLU A 25 26.62 10.88 -18.65
C GLU A 25 26.88 12.39 -18.45
N PRO A 26 28.15 12.86 -18.49
CA PRO A 26 28.47 14.27 -18.37
C PRO A 26 28.24 14.98 -19.70
N ASN A 27 27.08 15.64 -19.81
CA ASN A 27 26.70 16.51 -20.93
C ASN A 27 27.77 17.56 -21.29
N PRO A 28 28.16 17.71 -22.58
CA PRO A 28 28.65 18.96 -23.12
C PRO A 28 27.63 19.57 -24.09
N VAL A 29 27.11 20.74 -23.73
CA VAL A 29 26.24 21.56 -24.58
C VAL A 29 26.99 22.02 -25.83
N VAL A 30 26.47 21.75 -27.03
CA VAL A 30 26.80 22.51 -28.24
C VAL A 30 25.55 22.82 -29.04
N VAL A 31 25.14 24.10 -28.99
CA VAL A 31 24.15 24.70 -29.88
C VAL A 31 24.74 24.88 -31.28
N LYS A 32 23.99 24.56 -32.34
CA LYS A 32 24.22 25.12 -33.69
C LYS A 32 22.94 25.21 -34.52
N SER A 33 22.86 26.26 -35.33
CA SER A 33 21.70 26.70 -36.11
C SER A 33 21.84 26.34 -37.60
N GLY A 34 20.71 26.26 -38.35
CA GLY A 34 20.71 26.37 -39.82
C GLY A 34 19.81 25.41 -40.62
N GLN A 35 18.54 25.80 -40.85
CA GLN A 35 17.86 26.00 -42.17
C GLN A 35 18.20 25.13 -43.43
N PRO A 36 17.33 25.07 -44.47
CA PRO A 36 16.00 24.45 -44.54
C PRO A 36 15.84 23.47 -45.75
N VAL A 37 14.75 22.68 -45.80
CA VAL A 37 14.25 22.07 -47.06
C VAL A 37 12.72 22.16 -47.10
N ALA A 38 12.17 22.59 -48.24
CA ALA A 38 10.74 22.75 -48.46
C ALA A 38 10.07 21.49 -49.03
N ILE A 39 8.75 21.35 -48.85
CA ILE A 39 7.73 21.20 -49.92
C ILE A 39 6.33 21.25 -49.27
N ALA A 40 5.36 21.77 -50.03
CA ALA A 40 4.05 22.27 -49.57
C ALA A 40 3.00 21.21 -49.15
N HIS A 41 2.02 21.65 -48.33
CA HIS A 41 0.59 21.38 -48.55
C HIS A 41 -0.32 22.35 -47.75
N GLU A 42 -1.61 22.43 -48.12
CA GLU A 42 -2.56 23.54 -47.83
C GLU A 42 -3.83 23.12 -47.04
N THR A 43 -4.63 24.03 -46.41
CA THR A 43 -4.47 25.50 -46.23
C THR A 43 -4.63 25.98 -44.75
N PRO A 44 -5.82 26.30 -44.15
CA PRO A 44 -5.87 27.39 -43.16
C PRO A 44 -6.58 27.10 -41.81
N GLY A 45 -6.15 27.76 -40.74
CA GLY A 45 -7.04 28.02 -39.58
C GLY A 45 -6.39 28.23 -38.22
N TYR A 46 -6.71 29.37 -37.61
CA TYR A 46 -6.68 29.69 -36.17
C TYR A 46 -5.32 29.81 -35.45
N THR A 47 -5.02 31.06 -35.08
CA THR A 47 -4.06 31.45 -34.06
C THR A 47 -4.55 31.11 -32.65
N ASP A 48 -3.70 30.52 -31.82
CA ASP A 48 -3.56 31.01 -30.43
C ASP A 48 -2.11 30.89 -29.95
N ALA A 49 -1.65 31.92 -29.24
CA ALA A 49 -0.28 32.08 -28.77
C ALA A 49 -0.13 31.55 -27.33
N GLY A 50 -0.21 30.23 -27.17
CA GLY A 50 -0.03 29.56 -25.89
C GLY A 50 1.44 29.21 -25.60
N VAL A 51 2.26 30.19 -25.19
CA VAL A 51 3.57 29.89 -24.58
C VAL A 51 3.32 29.25 -23.21
N SER A 52 3.22 27.92 -23.21
CA SER A 52 3.19 27.13 -21.98
C SER A 52 4.59 27.10 -21.38
N THR A 53 4.94 28.17 -20.66
CA THR A 53 6.11 28.19 -19.78
C THR A 53 5.86 27.15 -18.70
N GLY A 54 6.42 25.96 -18.89
CA GLY A 54 6.41 24.90 -17.88
C GLY A 54 7.04 25.45 -16.61
N VAL A 55 6.21 25.72 -15.60
CA VAL A 55 6.71 26.05 -14.27
C VAL A 55 7.22 24.75 -13.68
N ASP A 56 8.54 24.54 -13.77
CA ASP A 56 9.23 23.51 -13.00
C ASP A 56 9.04 23.82 -11.51
N VAL A 57 7.98 23.25 -10.92
CA VAL A 57 7.72 23.31 -9.48
C VAL A 57 8.72 22.39 -8.80
N ASN A 58 9.95 22.88 -8.66
CA ASN A 58 10.99 22.28 -7.85
C ASN A 58 10.53 22.33 -6.38
N MET A 59 9.90 21.26 -5.90
CA MET A 59 9.58 21.06 -4.49
C MET A 59 10.86 20.79 -3.69
N SER A 60 11.67 21.84 -3.51
CA SER A 60 12.78 21.86 -2.57
C SER A 60 12.24 22.02 -1.14
N THR A 61 11.49 21.03 -0.65
CA THR A 61 11.08 20.94 0.75
C THR A 61 12.25 20.51 1.62
N GLN A 62 13.15 21.45 1.89
CA GLN A 62 14.06 21.39 3.04
C GLN A 62 13.25 21.69 4.31
N HIS A 63 12.47 20.71 4.76
CA HIS A 63 11.85 20.72 6.07
C HIS A 63 12.54 19.69 6.96
N ASP A 64 12.72 20.05 8.24
CA ASP A 64 13.36 19.22 9.26
C ASP A 64 12.83 17.78 9.25
N GLU A 65 13.70 16.83 8.90
CA GLU A 65 13.40 15.39 8.88
C GLU A 65 13.27 14.80 10.31
N THR A 66 13.44 15.63 11.33
CA THR A 66 13.63 15.25 12.74
C THR A 66 12.34 15.14 13.56
N ASP A 67 11.21 15.66 13.08
CA ASP A 67 9.95 15.77 13.85
C ASP A 67 8.79 14.92 13.29
N LEU A 68 9.08 14.03 12.31
CA LEU A 68 8.10 13.11 11.73
C LEU A 68 7.95 11.84 12.59
N PRO A 69 6.72 11.38 12.89
CA PRO A 69 6.51 10.19 13.70
C PRO A 69 7.01 8.92 12.99
N GLN A 70 7.76 8.08 13.71
CA GLN A 70 8.24 6.81 13.16
C GLN A 70 7.13 5.74 13.14
N LEU A 71 6.55 5.48 11.97
CA LEU A 71 5.49 4.48 11.81
C LEU A 71 6.03 3.05 11.70
N VAL A 72 5.53 2.14 12.53
CA VAL A 72 5.83 0.70 12.47
C VAL A 72 4.73 -0.03 11.70
N ARG A 73 5.06 -0.58 10.53
CA ARG A 73 4.12 -1.37 9.71
C ARG A 73 3.76 -2.69 10.39
N THR A 74 2.49 -2.88 10.73
CA THR A 74 1.94 -4.12 11.32
C THR A 74 0.86 -4.75 10.42
N THR A 75 0.36 -5.94 10.77
CA THR A 75 -0.74 -6.61 10.07
C THR A 75 -1.76 -7.14 11.07
N THR A 76 -2.96 -6.57 11.05
CA THR A 76 -4.03 -6.88 12.03
C THR A 76 -5.16 -7.67 11.37
N ARG A 77 -5.67 -8.71 12.05
CA ARG A 77 -6.84 -9.50 11.59
C ARG A 77 -8.01 -9.35 12.56
N LEU A 78 -9.06 -8.67 12.10
CA LEU A 78 -10.30 -8.46 12.84
C LEU A 78 -11.36 -9.51 12.46
N GLU A 79 -12.41 -9.63 13.29
CA GLU A 79 -13.61 -10.39 12.91
C GLU A 79 -14.43 -9.54 11.94
N GLU A 80 -15.05 -10.16 10.93
CA GLU A 80 -15.67 -9.46 9.80
C GLU A 80 -16.66 -8.36 10.22
N HIS A 81 -17.55 -8.64 11.18
CA HIS A 81 -18.50 -7.64 11.69
C HIS A 81 -17.80 -6.45 12.36
N ILE A 82 -16.71 -6.68 13.09
CA ILE A 82 -15.90 -5.62 13.70
C ILE A 82 -15.16 -4.82 12.63
N ASP A 83 -14.57 -5.48 11.62
CA ASP A 83 -13.88 -4.77 10.54
C ASP A 83 -14.82 -3.87 9.75
N LYS A 84 -16.04 -4.36 9.46
CA LYS A 84 -17.09 -3.57 8.79
C LYS A 84 -17.49 -2.38 9.64
N SER A 85 -17.92 -2.58 10.89
CA SER A 85 -18.37 -1.47 11.75
C SER A 85 -17.27 -0.45 12.04
N LEU A 86 -16.04 -0.89 12.34
CA LEU A 86 -14.90 0.00 12.56
C LEU A 86 -14.56 0.80 11.30
N ARG A 87 -14.66 0.19 10.11
CA ARG A 87 -14.42 0.91 8.84
C ARG A 87 -15.45 2.01 8.60
N HIS A 88 -16.73 1.79 8.92
CA HIS A 88 -17.75 2.83 8.80
C HIS A 88 -17.48 3.99 9.76
N LEU A 89 -17.20 3.69 11.04
CA LEU A 89 -16.79 4.70 12.03
C LEU A 89 -15.58 5.54 11.56
N CYS A 90 -14.53 4.89 11.08
CA CYS A 90 -13.36 5.55 10.51
C CYS A 90 -13.71 6.44 9.29
N MET A 91 -14.62 6.00 8.42
CA MET A 91 -15.07 6.77 7.25
C MET A 91 -15.95 7.98 7.62
N GLU A 92 -16.72 7.90 8.69
CA GLU A 92 -17.53 8.98 9.23
C GLU A 92 -16.63 10.05 9.88
N GLU A 93 -15.80 9.63 10.84
CA GLU A 93 -14.89 10.46 11.64
C GLU A 93 -13.63 10.94 10.89
N LYS A 94 -13.43 10.52 9.63
CA LYS A 94 -12.27 10.85 8.77
C LYS A 94 -10.90 10.46 9.35
N VAL A 95 -10.86 9.38 10.13
CA VAL A 95 -9.62 8.80 10.69
C VAL A 95 -9.30 7.43 10.07
N THR A 96 -8.06 6.97 10.18
CA THR A 96 -7.72 5.59 9.82
C THR A 96 -7.91 4.63 11.00
N LYS A 97 -7.82 3.32 10.76
CA LYS A 97 -7.94 2.31 11.83
C LYS A 97 -6.74 2.36 12.77
N GLU A 98 -5.57 2.66 12.22
CA GLU A 98 -4.29 2.80 12.91
C GLU A 98 -4.36 3.95 13.93
N VAL A 99 -4.69 5.15 13.46
CA VAL A 99 -4.89 6.34 14.30
C VAL A 99 -5.98 6.11 15.35
N TRP A 100 -7.08 5.42 14.98
CA TRP A 100 -8.12 5.06 15.95
C TRP A 100 -7.62 4.09 17.03
N PHE A 101 -6.77 3.11 16.70
CA PHE A 101 -6.16 2.22 17.69
C PHE A 101 -5.17 2.96 18.61
N GLU A 102 -4.38 3.89 18.07
CA GLU A 102 -3.47 4.74 18.84
C GLU A 102 -4.24 5.61 19.84
N ALA A 103 -5.24 6.36 19.37
CA ALA A 103 -6.10 7.19 20.21
C ALA A 103 -6.85 6.38 21.28
N ALA A 104 -7.41 5.21 20.90
CA ALA A 104 -8.07 4.32 21.85
C ALA A 104 -7.10 3.74 22.89
N TYR A 105 -5.87 3.43 22.52
CA TYR A 105 -4.84 2.98 23.47
C TYR A 105 -4.45 4.07 24.45
N LEU A 106 -4.15 5.29 23.96
CA LEU A 106 -3.81 6.45 24.79
C LEU A 106 -4.92 6.76 25.80
N TYR A 107 -6.16 6.85 25.34
CA TYR A 107 -7.32 7.04 26.21
C TYR A 107 -7.44 5.93 27.27
N LEU A 108 -7.30 4.65 26.89
CA LEU A 108 -7.37 3.55 27.87
C LEU A 108 -6.19 3.54 28.85
N ALA A 109 -5.00 3.99 28.45
CA ALA A 109 -3.84 4.07 29.32
C ALA A 109 -4.08 5.06 30.48
N GLU A 110 -4.73 6.18 30.20
CA GLU A 110 -5.17 7.17 31.21
C GLU A 110 -6.34 6.67 32.07
N HIS A 111 -7.06 5.63 31.64
CA HIS A 111 -8.27 5.11 32.29
C HIS A 111 -8.11 3.65 32.77
N PRO A 112 -7.32 3.34 33.83
CA PRO A 112 -7.00 1.98 34.26
C PRO A 112 -8.20 1.06 34.55
N LYS A 113 -9.34 1.63 34.98
CA LYS A 113 -10.58 0.85 35.18
C LYS A 113 -11.15 0.36 33.84
N ALA A 114 -11.21 1.23 32.83
CA ALA A 114 -11.64 0.88 31.48
C ALA A 114 -10.66 -0.11 30.83
N MET A 115 -9.35 0.14 30.95
CA MET A 115 -8.31 -0.78 30.46
C MET A 115 -8.44 -2.20 31.04
N LYS A 116 -8.76 -2.34 32.34
CA LYS A 116 -9.03 -3.66 32.95
C LYS A 116 -10.23 -4.37 32.32
N VAL A 117 -11.33 -3.66 32.05
CA VAL A 117 -12.52 -4.21 31.38
C VAL A 117 -12.21 -4.63 29.94
N VAL A 118 -11.56 -3.76 29.17
CA VAL A 118 -11.15 -4.04 27.78
C VAL A 118 -10.21 -5.26 27.72
N ASN A 119 -9.24 -5.36 28.63
CA ASN A 119 -8.35 -6.52 28.71
C ASN A 119 -9.09 -7.82 29.07
N GLY A 120 -10.12 -7.77 29.91
CA GLY A 120 -11.00 -8.91 30.17
C GLY A 120 -11.73 -9.39 28.90
N LEU A 121 -12.36 -8.45 28.19
CA LEU A 121 -13.05 -8.72 26.92
C LEU A 121 -12.10 -9.23 25.83
N ALA A 122 -10.89 -8.67 25.72
CA ALA A 122 -9.86 -9.09 24.77
C ALA A 122 -9.43 -10.54 25.02
N LYS A 123 -9.17 -10.91 26.28
CA LYS A 123 -8.87 -12.30 26.67
C LYS A 123 -10.03 -13.25 26.32
N GLN A 124 -11.27 -12.86 26.59
CA GLN A 124 -12.45 -13.66 26.25
C GLN A 124 -12.60 -13.87 24.73
N ARG A 125 -12.44 -12.81 23.93
CA ARG A 125 -12.46 -12.89 22.45
C ARG A 125 -11.32 -13.75 21.91
N TYR A 126 -10.12 -13.65 22.47
CA TYR A 126 -8.98 -14.50 22.10
C TYR A 126 -9.29 -15.98 22.30
N GLN A 127 -9.83 -16.37 23.47
CA GLN A 127 -10.21 -17.76 23.74
C GLN A 127 -11.36 -18.25 22.84
N ARG A 128 -12.30 -17.37 22.46
CA ARG A 128 -13.32 -17.70 21.43
C ARG A 128 -12.69 -17.98 20.07
N ARG A 129 -11.74 -17.14 19.62
CA ARG A 129 -11.03 -17.32 18.35
C ARG A 129 -10.19 -18.60 18.35
N LYS A 130 -9.53 -18.93 19.46
CA LYS A 130 -8.77 -20.18 19.63
C LYS A 130 -9.68 -21.41 19.47
N ARG A 131 -10.77 -21.51 20.25
CA ARG A 131 -11.74 -22.62 20.12
C ARG A 131 -12.31 -22.76 18.70
N ALA A 132 -12.61 -21.65 18.03
CA ALA A 132 -13.09 -21.68 16.65
C ALA A 132 -12.02 -22.17 15.65
N ALA A 133 -10.73 -21.94 15.90
CA ALA A 133 -9.65 -22.50 15.10
C ALA A 133 -9.47 -24.00 15.35
N ASP A 134 -9.55 -24.44 16.61
CA ASP A 134 -9.48 -25.85 17.00
C ASP A 134 -10.63 -26.66 16.39
N LEU A 135 -11.87 -26.12 16.40
CA LEU A 135 -13.02 -26.74 15.73
C LEU A 135 -12.82 -26.91 14.23
N ARG A 136 -12.38 -25.86 13.51
CA ARG A 136 -12.08 -25.96 12.07
C ARG A 136 -11.00 -27.00 11.77
N LYS A 137 -9.98 -27.12 12.64
CA LYS A 137 -8.94 -28.15 12.52
C LYS A 137 -9.54 -29.57 12.67
N LEU A 138 -10.41 -29.78 13.65
CA LEU A 138 -11.10 -31.06 13.87
C LEU A 138 -12.04 -31.41 12.71
N GLU A 139 -12.84 -30.46 12.22
CA GLU A 139 -13.69 -30.65 11.03
C GLU A 139 -12.87 -31.06 9.79
N THR A 140 -11.71 -30.43 9.61
CA THR A 140 -10.80 -30.72 8.48
C THR A 140 -10.20 -32.13 8.61
N MET A 141 -9.81 -32.54 9.82
CA MET A 141 -9.36 -33.91 10.10
C MET A 141 -10.48 -34.93 9.86
N GLN A 142 -11.69 -34.68 10.35
CA GLN A 142 -12.84 -35.58 10.16
C GLN A 142 -13.20 -35.77 8.69
N LYS A 143 -13.15 -34.71 7.87
CA LYS A 143 -13.38 -34.81 6.42
C LYS A 143 -12.35 -35.73 5.74
N ARG A 144 -11.07 -35.65 6.14
CA ARG A 144 -9.98 -36.50 5.62
C ARG A 144 -10.03 -37.96 6.10
N LEU A 145 -10.82 -38.29 7.14
CA LEU A 145 -11.01 -39.67 7.60
C LEU A 145 -12.27 -40.33 7.00
N LYS A 146 -13.13 -39.56 6.33
CA LYS A 146 -14.42 -40.01 5.79
C LYS A 146 -14.46 -40.10 4.26
N GLY A 147 -13.39 -39.74 3.58
CA GLY A 147 -13.17 -39.87 2.14
C GLY A 147 -11.78 -40.42 1.89
#